data_AF-A0A5N9ECU4-F1
#
_entry.id   AF-A0A5N9ECU4-F1
#
_cell.length_a   1.000
_cell.length_b   1.000
_cell.length_c   1.000
_cell.angle_alpha   90.00
_cell.angle_beta   90.00
_cell.angle_gamma   90.00
#
_symmetry.space_group_name_H-M   'P 1'
#
loop_
_entity.id
_entity.type
_entity.pdbx_description
1 polymer ?
#
loop_
_entity_poly.entity_id
_entity_poly.type
_entity_poly.pdbx_seq_one_letter_code
_entity_poly.pdbx_strand_id
1 'polypeptide(L)' 'MNVVIMGAGAVGGYFGAVLSKNGVDVTMVARGSHLSAMK' A
#
# COMPACT_ATOMS: atom_id res chain seq x y z
N MET A 1 -14.99 3.78 -0.53
CA MET A 1 -14.59 2.60 0.28
C MET A 1 -13.14 2.80 0.65
N ASN A 2 -12.78 2.67 1.93
CA ASN A 2 -11.43 2.95 2.41
C ASN A 2 -10.78 1.64 2.84
N VAL A 3 -9.59 1.36 2.30
CA VAL A 3 -8.87 0.10 2.55
C VAL A 3 -7.51 0.40 3.16
N VAL A 4 -7.20 -0.26 4.26
CA VAL A 4 -5.86 -0.22 4.85
C VAL A 4 -5.15 -1.53 4.56
N ILE A 5 -3.95 -1.46 3.99
CA ILE A 5 -3.06 -2.61 3.84
C ILE A 5 -1.98 -2.55 4.91
N MET A 6 -2.08 -3.47 5.87
CA MET A 6 -1.10 -3.65 6.94
C MET A 6 0.12 -4.43 6.42
N GLY A 7 1.06 -3.69 5.82
CA GLY A 7 2.32 -4.22 5.30
C GLY A 7 2.47 -4.06 3.79
N ALA A 8 3.15 -3.00 3.35
CA ALA A 8 3.48 -2.76 1.94
C ALA A 8 4.63 -3.64 1.40
N GLY A 9 4.71 -4.93 1.78
CA GLY A 9 5.71 -5.86 1.23
C GLY A 9 5.38 -6.29 -0.21
N ALA A 10 5.94 -7.41 -0.68
CA ALA A 10 5.66 -7.92 -2.03
C ALA A 10 4.15 -8.07 -2.32
N VAL A 11 3.42 -8.76 -1.42
CA VAL A 11 1.99 -9.04 -1.58
C VAL A 11 1.14 -7.79 -1.36
N GLY A 12 1.33 -7.11 -0.24
CA GLY A 12 0.56 -5.91 0.09
C GLY A 12 0.79 -4.77 -0.90
N GLY A 13 2.02 -4.60 -1.36
CA GLY A 13 2.39 -3.65 -2.41
C GLY A 13 1.69 -3.94 -3.74
N TYR A 14 1.69 -5.20 -4.19
CA TYR A 14 1.01 -5.60 -5.43
C TYR A 14 -0.49 -5.33 -5.37
N PHE A 15 -1.19 -5.85 -4.34
CA PHE A 15 -2.63 -5.66 -4.24
C PHE A 15 -3.01 -4.20 -3.95
N GLY A 16 -2.21 -3.49 -3.14
CA GLY A 16 -2.40 -2.06 -2.90
C GLY A 16 -2.28 -1.23 -4.17
N ALA A 17 -1.31 -1.54 -5.02
CA ALA A 17 -1.16 -0.88 -6.32
C ALA A 17 -2.32 -1.20 -7.27
N VAL A 18 -2.78 -2.45 -7.32
CA VAL A 18 -3.95 -2.85 -8.13
C VAL A 18 -5.21 -2.11 -7.67
N LEU A 19 -5.47 -2.06 -6.36
CA LEU A 19 -6.64 -1.38 -5.80
C LEU A 19 -6.58 0.14 -6.04
N SER A 20 -5.42 0.76 -5.78
CA SER A 20 -5.20 2.18 -6.03
C SER A 20 -5.40 2.54 -7.51
N LYS A 21 -4.89 1.72 -8.45
CA LYS A 21 -5.11 1.90 -9.90
C LYS A 21 -6.59 1.85 -10.32
N ASN A 22 -7.44 1.18 -9.55
CA ASN A 22 -8.88 1.08 -9.81
C ASN A 22 -9.69 2.14 -9.01
N GLY A 23 -9.04 3.17 -8.48
CA GLY A 23 -9.72 4.29 -7.81
C GLY A 23 -10.21 3.99 -6.40
N VAL A 24 -9.74 2.89 -5.78
CA VAL A 24 -10.00 2.63 -4.37
C VAL A 24 -9.08 3.51 -3.52
N ASP A 25 -9.64 4.12 -2.47
CA ASP A 25 -8.86 4.86 -1.49
C ASP A 25 -8.10 3.88 -0.59
N VAL A 26 -6.78 3.78 -0.79
CA VAL A 26 -5.90 2.80 -0.14
C VAL A 26 -4.85 3.52 0.69
N THR A 27 -4.78 3.18 1.98
CA THR A 27 -3.68 3.57 2.86
C THR A 27 -2.73 2.39 3.06
N MET A 28 -1.44 2.61 2.78
CA MET A 28 -0.39 1.60 2.89
C MET A 28 0.41 1.79 4.18
N VAL A 29 0.49 0.75 5.01
CA VAL A 29 1.36 0.75 6.19
C VAL A 29 2.67 0.05 5.85
N ALA A 30 3.76 0.80 5.88
CA ALA A 30 5.12 0.32 5.69
C ALA A 30 5.99 0.64 6.92
N ARG A 31 7.20 0.06 6.99
CA ARG A 31 8.16 0.30 8.07
C ARG A 31 9.57 0.50 7.49
N GLY A 32 10.44 1.17 8.25
CA GLY A 32 11.88 1.27 7.95
C GLY A 32 12.20 1.88 6.59
N SER A 33 13.17 1.30 5.89
CA SER A 33 13.63 1.74 4.57
C SER A 33 12.51 1.71 3.52
N HIS A 34 11.58 0.76 3.60
CA HIS A 34 10.49 0.67 2.64
C HIS A 34 9.50 1.84 2.78
N LEU A 35 9.13 2.21 4.01
CA LEU A 35 8.34 3.42 4.24
C LEU A 35 9.09 4.68 3.77
N SER A 36 10.40 4.73 3.98
CA SER A 36 11.24 5.87 3.58
C SER A 36 11.31 6.03 2.06
N ALA A 37 11.25 4.93 1.30
CA ALA A 37 11.24 4.94 -0.16
C ALA A 37 9.86 5.24 -0.78
N MET A 38 8.77 5.13 -0.01
CA MET A 38 7.41 5.41 -0.46
C MET A 38 6.96 6.85 -0.22
N LYS A 39 7.63 7.57 0.69
CA LYS A 39 7.44 9.00 0.90
C LYS A 39 8.10 9.81 -0.20
#